data_AF-A0A1I3RDC4-F1
#
_entry.id   AF-A0A1I3RDC4-F1
#
_cell.length_a   1.000
_cell.length_b   1.000
_cell.length_c   1.000
_cell.angle_alpha   90.00
_cell.angle_beta   90.00
_cell.angle_gamma   90.00
#
_symmetry.space_group_name_H-M   'P 1'
#
loop_
_entity.id
_entity.type
_entity.pdbx_description
1 polymer ?
#
loop_
_entity_poly.entity_id
_entity_poly.type
_entity_poly.pdbx_seq_one_letter_code
_entity_poly.pdbx_strand_id
1 'polypeptide(L)'
;MTLEQFTDKDGQLARRYEYDDGAVLAVDFGSQREDAAVDVVDCTVIVVVGDEQYEIDLPESADDANTFIKNGVLTVELEGDL
;
A
#
# COMPACT_ATOMS: atom_id res chain seq x y z
N MET A 1 2.32 0.28 19.01
CA MET A 1 2.28 -0.63 17.85
C MET A 1 0.98 -1.41 17.83
N THR A 2 0.20 -1.24 16.75
CA THR A 2 -1.02 -2.01 16.46
C THR A 2 -0.86 -2.72 15.10
N LEU A 3 -1.46 -3.91 14.95
CA LEU A 3 -1.48 -4.66 13.69
C LEU A 3 -2.91 -4.98 13.30
N GLU A 4 -3.26 -4.68 12.06
CA GLU A 4 -4.50 -5.07 11.44
C GLU A 4 -4.23 -5.85 10.15
N GLN A 5 -5.00 -6.92 9.92
CA GLN A 5 -4.96 -7.68 8.67
C GLN A 5 -6.36 -7.72 8.08
N PHE A 6 -6.46 -7.39 6.80
CA PHE A 6 -7.73 -7.32 6.09
C PHE A 6 -7.53 -7.73 4.62
N THR A 7 -8.66 -7.94 3.95
CA THR A 7 -8.70 -8.09 2.50
C THR A 7 -9.21 -6.78 1.93
N ASP A 8 -8.45 -6.20 1.00
CA ASP A 8 -8.85 -4.94 0.38
C ASP A 8 -10.04 -5.12 -0.57
N LYS A 9 -10.63 -4.02 -1.04
CA LYS A 9 -11.82 -4.00 -1.92
C LYS A 9 -11.66 -4.89 -3.16
N ASP A 10 -10.43 -5.01 -3.66
CA ASP A 10 -10.08 -5.76 -4.86
C ASP A 10 -9.57 -7.19 -4.56
N GLY A 11 -9.63 -7.63 -3.30
CA GLY A 11 -9.37 -9.00 -2.88
C GLY A 11 -7.93 -9.30 -2.43
N GLN A 12 -7.03 -8.32 -2.42
CA GLN A 12 -5.63 -8.50 -2.03
C GLN A 12 -5.51 -8.63 -0.52
N LEU A 13 -4.54 -9.44 -0.07
CA LEU A 13 -4.23 -9.53 1.35
C LEU A 13 -3.40 -8.33 1.77
N ALA A 14 -3.91 -7.56 2.72
CA ALA A 14 -3.28 -6.36 3.24
C ALA A 14 -3.00 -6.46 4.75
N ARG A 15 -1.92 -5.80 5.20
CA ARG A 15 -1.60 -5.61 6.62
C ARG A 15 -1.23 -4.16 6.88
N ARG A 16 -1.82 -3.57 7.92
CA ARG A 16 -1.48 -2.24 8.42
C ARG A 16 -0.78 -2.36 9.77
N TYR A 17 0.36 -1.69 9.88
CA TYR A 17 1.16 -1.59 11.10
C TYR A 17 1.14 -0.14 11.52
N GLU A 18 0.62 0.16 12.71
CA GLU A 18 0.59 1.51 13.25
C GLU A 18 1.64 1.66 14.34
N TYR A 19 2.43 2.71 14.23
CA TYR A 19 3.48 3.12 15.15
C TYR A 19 3.12 4.49 15.74
N ASP A 20 3.91 4.95 16.71
CA ASP A 20 3.66 6.23 17.36
C ASP A 20 4.01 7.42 16.43
N ASP A 21 4.74 7.16 15.35
CA ASP A 21 5.28 8.15 14.40
C ASP A 21 4.81 7.92 12.95
N GLY A 22 3.89 6.99 12.72
CA GLY A 22 3.38 6.71 11.38
C GLY A 22 2.74 5.34 11.22
N ALA A 23 2.51 4.94 9.98
CA ALA A 23 1.98 3.62 9.66
C ALA A 23 2.63 3.02 8.42
N VAL A 24 2.62 1.70 8.35
CA VAL A 24 3.05 0.93 7.17
C VAL A 24 1.89 0.09 6.68
N LEU A 25 1.55 0.21 5.41
CA LEU A 25 0.62 -0.67 4.73
C LEU A 25 1.40 -1.61 3.80
N ALA A 26 1.23 -2.91 3.97
CA ALA A 26 1.81 -3.93 3.11
C ALA A 26 0.71 -4.71 2.38
N VAL A 27 0.75 -4.74 1.04
CA VAL A 27 -0.26 -5.40 0.20
C VAL A 27 0.40 -6.45 -0.68
N ASP A 28 -0.07 -7.70 -0.59
CA ASP A 28 0.47 -8.84 -1.34
C ASP A 28 -0.24 -9.00 -2.69
N PHE A 29 0.50 -8.74 -3.77
CA PHE A 29 0.07 -8.97 -5.15
C PHE A 29 0.60 -10.30 -5.72
N GLY A 30 1.44 -11.03 -4.98
CA GLY A 30 2.03 -12.30 -5.37
C GLY A 30 3.37 -12.17 -6.10
N SER A 31 4.31 -13.06 -5.78
CA SER A 31 5.71 -12.98 -6.22
C SER A 31 5.97 -13.30 -7.70
N GLN A 32 4.99 -13.77 -8.45
CA GLN A 32 5.10 -14.07 -9.88
C GLN A 32 4.93 -12.81 -10.77
N ARG A 33 4.64 -11.67 -10.14
CA ARG A 33 4.34 -10.40 -10.81
C ARG A 33 5.51 -9.45 -10.66
N GLU A 34 6.56 -9.69 -11.45
CA GLU A 34 7.83 -8.94 -11.37
C GLU A 34 7.76 -7.53 -11.96
N ASP A 35 6.79 -7.28 -12.86
CA ASP A 35 6.65 -6.01 -13.60
C ASP A 35 5.55 -5.10 -13.02
N ALA A 36 5.45 -5.02 -11.69
CA ALA A 36 4.48 -4.14 -11.05
C ALA A 36 4.99 -2.68 -10.99
N ALA A 37 4.13 -1.73 -11.33
CA ALA A 37 4.38 -0.29 -11.20
C ALA A 37 3.50 0.29 -10.10
N VAL A 38 4.00 1.31 -9.41
CA VAL A 38 3.27 2.07 -8.39
C VAL A 38 3.43 3.56 -8.63
N ASP A 39 2.35 4.30 -8.43
CA ASP A 39 2.33 5.76 -8.40
C ASP A 39 1.38 6.25 -7.29
N VAL A 40 1.54 7.50 -6.86
CA VAL A 40 0.68 8.13 -5.86
C VAL A 40 0.14 9.44 -6.40
N VAL A 41 -1.18 9.59 -6.38
CA VAL A 41 -1.87 10.80 -6.80
C VAL A 41 -3.07 11.04 -5.90
N ASP A 42 -3.19 12.27 -5.37
CA ASP A 42 -4.36 12.71 -4.59
C ASP A 42 -4.76 11.75 -3.45
N CYS A 43 -3.79 11.39 -2.59
CA CYS A 43 -3.97 10.39 -1.53
C CYS A 43 -4.44 8.99 -1.99
N THR A 44 -4.22 8.64 -3.26
CA THR A 44 -4.51 7.31 -3.79
C THR A 44 -3.22 6.67 -4.31
N VAL A 45 -2.91 5.47 -3.82
CA VAL A 45 -1.85 4.63 -4.40
C VAL A 45 -2.43 3.83 -5.56
N ILE A 46 -1.87 4.01 -6.74
CA ILE A 46 -2.26 3.28 -7.95
C ILE A 46 -1.20 2.23 -8.21
N VAL A 47 -1.63 0.97 -8.29
CA VAL A 47 -0.76 -0.17 -8.59
C VAL A 47 -1.18 -0.79 -9.90
N VAL A 48 -0.25 -0.97 -10.83
CA VAL A 48 -0.49 -1.66 -12.09
C VAL A 48 0.33 -2.94 -12.11
N VAL A 49 -0.34 -4.06 -12.37
CA VAL A 49 0.29 -5.38 -12.42
C VAL A 49 -0.20 -6.15 -13.63
N GLY A 50 0.62 -6.21 -14.68
CA GLY A 50 0.18 -6.74 -15.97
C GLY A 50 -0.97 -5.90 -16.54
N ASP A 51 -2.13 -6.52 -16.76
CA ASP A 51 -3.34 -5.86 -17.26
C ASP A 51 -4.31 -5.41 -16.15
N GLU A 52 -3.95 -5.64 -14.88
CA GLU A 52 -4.78 -5.31 -13.73
C GLU A 52 -4.31 -3.99 -13.09
N GLN A 53 -5.26 -3.16 -12.66
CA GLN A 53 -5.03 -1.95 -11.89
C GLN A 53 -5.77 -2.06 -10.56
N TYR A 54 -5.11 -1.58 -9.51
CA TYR A 54 -5.62 -1.53 -8.15
C TYR A 54 -5.43 -0.12 -7.61
N GLU A 55 -6.37 0.32 -6.80
CA GLU A 55 -6.38 1.67 -6.22
C GLU A 55 -6.58 1.56 -4.72
N ILE A 56 -5.65 2.09 -3.94
CA ILE A 56 -5.69 2.03 -2.48
C ILE A 56 -5.81 3.46 -1.96
N ASP A 57 -6.91 3.73 -1.26
CA ASP A 57 -7.14 5.02 -0.63
C ASP A 57 -6.29 5.15 0.64
N LEU A 58 -5.58 6.27 0.75
CA LEU A 58 -4.82 6.64 1.93
C LEU A 58 -5.61 7.65 2.77
N PRO A 59 -5.29 7.79 4.08
CA PRO A 59 -5.79 8.90 4.87
C PRO A 59 -5.46 10.25 4.22
N GLU A 60 -6.31 11.26 4.40
CA GLU A 60 -6.06 12.62 3.85
C GLU A 60 -4.76 13.26 4.38
N SER A 61 -4.21 12.76 5.48
CA SER A 61 -2.93 13.20 6.04
C SER A 61 -1.70 12.56 5.36
N ALA A 62 -1.90 11.70 4.36
CA ALA A 62 -0.86 10.90 3.70
C ALA A 62 -0.20 11.58 2.48
N ASP A 63 -0.12 12.90 2.45
CA ASP A 63 0.38 13.67 1.30
C ASP A 63 1.82 13.29 0.87
N ASP A 64 2.64 12.82 1.82
CA ASP A 64 4.05 12.43 1.61
C ASP A 64 4.27 10.91 1.69
N ALA A 65 3.29 10.11 1.25
CA ALA A 65 3.42 8.65 1.25
C ALA A 65 4.61 8.16 0.41
N ASN A 66 5.47 7.34 1.01
CA ASN A 66 6.56 6.68 0.29
C ASN A 66 6.14 5.26 -0.11
N THR A 67 6.27 4.92 -1.39
CA THR A 67 5.82 3.63 -1.92
C THR A 67 6.91 2.89 -2.67
N PHE A 68 6.98 1.57 -2.47
CA PHE A 68 7.82 0.70 -3.28
C PHE A 68 7.25 -0.71 -3.36
N ILE A 69 7.58 -1.43 -4.43
CA ILE A 69 7.23 -2.84 -4.59
C ILE A 69 8.49 -3.69 -4.53
N LYS A 70 8.46 -4.75 -3.72
CA LYS A 70 9.54 -5.73 -3.63
C LYS A 70 9.00 -7.14 -3.54
N ASN A 71 9.42 -8.01 -4.47
CA ASN A 71 9.01 -9.42 -4.54
C ASN A 71 7.47 -9.60 -4.57
N GLY A 72 6.76 -8.73 -5.28
CA GLY A 72 5.29 -8.76 -5.38
C GLY A 72 4.54 -8.18 -4.18
N VAL A 73 5.24 -7.58 -3.22
CA VAL A 73 4.61 -6.89 -2.08
C VAL A 73 4.77 -5.39 -2.25
N LEU A 74 3.66 -4.66 -2.32
CA LEU A 74 3.64 -3.21 -2.17
C LEU A 74 3.85 -2.89 -0.69
N THR A 75 4.73 -1.92 -0.43
CA THR A 75 4.85 -1.26 0.87
C THR A 75 4.55 0.21 0.68
N VAL A 76 3.67 0.75 1.52
CA VAL A 76 3.36 2.18 1.65
C VAL A 76 3.76 2.60 3.06
N GLU A 77 4.66 3.56 3.16
CA GLU A 77 5.09 4.16 4.41
C GLU A 77 4.45 5.54 4.54
N LEU A 78 3.81 5.78 5.68
CA LEU A 78 3.12 7.02 6.03
C LEU A 78 3.78 7.59 7.28
N GLU A 79 4.09 8.89 7.26
CA GLU A 79 4.68 9.59 8.40
C GLU A 79 3.62 10.46 9.11
N GLY A 80 3.67 10.52 10.45
CA GLY A 80 2.85 11.42 11.27
C GLY A 80 1.74 10.75 12.10
N ASP A 81 0.93 11.57 12.78
CA ASP A 81 -0.27 11.13 13.50
C ASP A 81 -1.39 10.84 12.48
N LEU A 82 -1.70 9.55 12.27
CA LEU A 82 -2.64 9.04 11.25
C LEU A 82 -3.97 8.56 11.83
#